data_AF-A0A371RFM2-F1
#
_entry.id   AF-A0A371RFM2-F1
#
_cell.length_a   1.000
_cell.length_b   1.000
_cell.length_c   1.000
_cell.angle_alpha   90.00
_cell.angle_beta   90.00
_cell.angle_gamma   90.00
#
_symmetry.space_group_name_H-M   'P 1'
#
loop_
_entity.id
_entity.type
_entity.pdbx_description
1 polymer ?
#
loop_
_entity_poly.entity_id
_entity_poly.type
_entity_poly.pdbx_seq_one_letter_code
_entity_poly.pdbx_strand_id
1 'polypeptide(L)'
;MPLRHSDDSKLEELYLNWFGDQKALTKGLPIVHRYRDGAMKIVRAHHTGESRVRGITIVLPMSAKGVRAFWNNDFDGRDISQEYLADSFATAHALYWWVSVAPGSALRALPLLRFALSQPPFDGKVTYAVAGSDAGMRILTHLGFEPMLDEGEPQAGTRFVSNFFATPERQRA
;
A
#
# COMPACT_ATOMS: atom_id res chain seq x y z
N MET A 1 -5.74 -11.79 -4.94
CA MET A 1 -7.16 -12.11 -4.64
C MET A 1 -7.66 -11.06 -3.66
N PRO A 2 -8.92 -10.62 -3.75
CA PRO A 2 -9.49 -9.74 -2.73
C PRO A 2 -9.42 -10.39 -1.36
N LEU A 3 -9.22 -9.58 -0.33
CA LEU A 3 -9.31 -10.00 1.07
C LEU A 3 -10.78 -10.30 1.41
N ARG A 4 -11.06 -11.40 2.12
CA ARG A 4 -12.40 -11.85 2.53
C ARG A 4 -12.49 -11.89 4.05
N HIS A 5 -13.70 -11.82 4.61
CA HIS A 5 -13.91 -11.95 6.06
C HIS A 5 -13.30 -13.23 6.65
N SER A 6 -13.31 -14.32 5.89
CA SER A 6 -12.67 -15.58 6.30
C SER A 6 -11.14 -15.48 6.49
N ASP A 7 -10.50 -14.38 6.08
CA ASP A 7 -9.06 -14.16 6.23
C ASP A 7 -8.67 -13.40 7.51
N ASP A 8 -9.64 -12.93 8.30
CA ASP A 8 -9.40 -11.98 9.40
C ASP A 8 -8.46 -12.54 10.47
N SER A 9 -8.69 -13.77 10.95
CA SER A 9 -7.79 -14.41 11.93
C SER A 9 -6.35 -14.55 11.39
N LYS A 10 -6.19 -14.74 10.07
CA LYS A 10 -4.86 -14.86 9.46
C LYS A 10 -4.20 -13.52 9.24
N LEU A 11 -4.99 -12.49 8.95
CA LEU A 11 -4.55 -11.11 8.87
C LEU A 11 -4.00 -10.65 10.23
N GLU A 12 -4.74 -10.92 11.31
CA GLU A 12 -4.31 -10.62 12.67
C GLU A 12 -2.99 -11.30 13.01
N GLU A 13 -2.89 -12.60 12.73
CA GLU A 13 -1.65 -13.37 12.93
C GLU A 13 -0.47 -12.76 12.16
N LEU A 14 -0.66 -12.39 10.88
CA LEU A 14 0.38 -11.77 10.07
C LEU A 14 0.78 -10.40 10.61
N TYR A 15 -0.18 -9.59 11.04
CA TYR A 15 0.09 -8.28 11.64
C TYR A 15 0.88 -8.42 12.95
N LEU A 16 0.46 -9.31 13.85
CA LEU A 16 1.16 -9.55 15.11
C LEU A 16 2.58 -10.08 14.88
N ASN A 17 2.75 -11.04 13.98
CA ASN A 17 4.06 -11.62 13.71
C ASN A 17 5.04 -10.60 13.11
N TRP A 18 4.56 -9.63 12.34
CA TRP A 18 5.42 -8.69 11.62
C TRP A 18 5.67 -7.38 12.37
N PHE A 19 4.68 -6.89 13.11
CA PHE A 19 4.79 -5.63 13.85
C PHE A 19 5.06 -5.82 15.34
N GLY A 20 4.79 -7.02 15.88
CA GLY A 20 5.08 -7.35 17.29
C GLY A 20 4.25 -6.59 18.32
N ASP A 21 3.28 -5.78 17.90
CA ASP A 21 2.55 -4.86 18.78
C ASP A 21 1.03 -4.98 18.59
N GLN A 22 0.30 -5.17 19.69
CA GLN A 22 -1.16 -5.11 19.71
C GLN A 22 -1.71 -3.74 19.29
N LYS A 23 -0.97 -2.64 19.46
CA LYS A 23 -1.38 -1.31 18.99
C LYS A 23 -1.46 -1.24 17.46
N ALA A 24 -0.62 -2.00 16.76
CA ALA A 24 -0.69 -2.10 15.30
C ALA A 24 -1.97 -2.81 14.85
N LEU A 25 -2.48 -3.77 15.62
CA LEU A 25 -3.78 -4.37 15.37
C LEU A 25 -4.92 -3.37 15.59
N THR A 26 -4.96 -2.70 16.75
CA THR A 26 -6.10 -1.86 17.13
C THR A 26 -6.27 -0.63 16.23
N LYS A 27 -5.17 -0.11 15.66
CA LYS A 27 -5.22 0.99 14.68
C LYS A 27 -5.29 0.49 13.23
N GLY A 28 -4.56 -0.56 12.91
CA GLY A 28 -4.37 -1.00 11.53
C GLY A 28 -5.52 -1.84 10.99
N LEU A 29 -5.99 -2.83 11.76
CA LEU A 29 -7.03 -3.76 11.30
C LEU A 29 -8.34 -3.06 10.91
N PRO A 30 -8.84 -2.04 11.64
CA PRO A 30 -10.02 -1.29 11.23
C PRO A 30 -9.89 -0.64 9.84
N ILE A 31 -8.71 -0.11 9.50
CA ILE A 31 -8.42 0.43 8.16
C ILE A 31 -8.50 -0.70 7.13
N VAL A 32 -7.88 -1.86 7.40
CA VAL A 32 -7.94 -3.02 6.50
C VAL A 32 -9.37 -3.48 6.27
N HIS A 33 -10.19 -3.55 7.32
CA HIS A 33 -11.58 -3.98 7.22
C HIS A 33 -12.43 -3.00 6.43
N ARG A 34 -12.22 -1.69 6.61
CA ARG A 34 -12.93 -0.65 5.88
C ARG A 34 -12.57 -0.64 4.39
N TYR A 35 -11.29 -0.77 4.07
CA TYR A 35 -10.78 -0.75 2.70
C TYR A 35 -10.53 -2.16 2.15
N ARG A 36 -11.29 -3.14 2.65
CA ARG A 36 -11.12 -4.56 2.29
C ARG A 36 -11.22 -4.79 0.79
N ASP A 37 -12.08 -4.04 0.12
CA ASP A 37 -12.27 -4.12 -1.33
C ASP A 37 -11.03 -3.67 -2.12
N GLY A 38 -10.20 -2.78 -1.54
CA GLY A 38 -8.89 -2.38 -2.06
C GLY A 38 -7.72 -3.21 -1.52
N ALA A 39 -7.90 -3.97 -0.43
CA ALA A 39 -6.86 -4.77 0.20
C ALA A 39 -6.62 -6.08 -0.54
N MET A 40 -5.35 -6.37 -0.87
CA MET A 40 -4.97 -7.53 -1.66
C MET A 40 -4.21 -8.55 -0.82
N LYS A 41 -4.72 -9.78 -0.77
CA LYS A 41 -4.01 -10.89 -0.12
C LYS A 41 -3.25 -11.74 -1.12
N ILE A 42 -2.14 -12.29 -0.65
CA ILE A 42 -1.36 -13.28 -1.39
C ILE A 42 -1.43 -14.62 -0.69
N VAL A 43 -1.98 -15.56 -1.43
CA VAL A 43 -2.15 -16.94 -1.01
C VAL A 43 -1.13 -17.83 -1.71
N ARG A 44 -0.65 -18.84 -0.99
CA ARG A 44 0.03 -19.99 -1.58
C ARG A 44 -0.97 -21.15 -1.60
N ALA A 45 -1.31 -21.59 -2.79
CA ALA A 45 -2.04 -22.84 -2.97
C ALA A 45 -1.08 -24.02 -2.71
N HIS A 46 -1.53 -24.98 -1.92
CA HIS A 46 -0.87 -26.28 -1.76
C HIS A 46 -1.46 -27.29 -2.74
N HIS A 47 -0.68 -28.33 -3.07
CA HIS A 47 -1.12 -29.45 -3.92
C HIS A 47 -2.33 -30.20 -3.34
N THR A 48 -2.57 -30.06 -2.03
CA THR A 48 -3.73 -30.60 -1.31
C THR A 48 -5.02 -29.79 -1.52
N GLY A 49 -4.99 -28.68 -2.28
CA GLY A 49 -6.11 -27.76 -2.44
C GLY A 49 -6.25 -26.74 -1.31
N GLU A 50 -5.50 -26.88 -0.21
CA GLU A 50 -5.48 -25.89 0.87
C GLU A 50 -4.74 -24.61 0.44
N SER A 51 -5.40 -23.47 0.63
CA SER A 51 -4.84 -22.15 0.35
C SER A 51 -4.44 -21.47 1.67
N ARG A 52 -3.15 -21.19 1.86
CA ARG A 52 -2.67 -20.46 3.06
C ARG A 52 -2.21 -19.07 2.67
N VAL A 53 -2.72 -18.04 3.36
CA VAL A 53 -2.21 -16.67 3.22
C VAL A 53 -0.76 -16.62 3.73
N ARG A 54 0.16 -16.17 2.88
CA ARG A 54 1.60 -16.09 3.19
C ARG A 54 2.13 -14.65 3.22
N GLY A 55 1.32 -13.71 2.77
CA GLY A 55 1.64 -12.30 2.79
C GLY A 55 0.41 -11.49 2.41
N ILE A 56 0.46 -10.21 2.73
CA ILE A 56 -0.56 -9.25 2.37
C ILE A 56 0.10 -8.00 1.84
N THR A 57 -0.50 -7.40 0.81
CA THR A 57 -0.16 -6.05 0.38
C THR A 57 -1.44 -5.22 0.40
N ILE A 58 -1.43 -4.12 1.14
CA ILE A 58 -2.58 -3.24 1.24
C ILE A 58 -2.23 -1.92 0.58
N VAL A 59 -3.14 -1.52 -0.30
CA VAL A 59 -3.05 -0.27 -1.02
C VAL A 59 -4.34 0.48 -0.76
N LEU A 60 -4.21 1.74 -0.37
CA LEU A 60 -5.34 2.57 0.05
C LEU A 60 -5.57 3.68 -0.96
N PRO A 61 -6.80 3.92 -1.44
CA PRO A 61 -7.08 5.03 -2.33
C PRO A 61 -7.01 6.35 -1.55
N MET A 62 -6.25 7.31 -2.07
CA MET A 62 -6.08 8.62 -1.46
C MET A 62 -7.05 9.64 -2.06
N SER A 63 -7.65 10.45 -1.20
CA SER A 63 -8.39 11.64 -1.61
C SER A 63 -7.42 12.75 -2.05
N ALA A 64 -7.91 13.78 -2.74
CA ALA A 64 -7.10 14.96 -3.05
C ALA A 64 -6.54 15.62 -1.78
N LYS A 65 -7.30 15.59 -0.67
CA LYS A 65 -6.85 16.10 0.64
C LYS A 65 -5.68 15.26 1.17
N GLY A 66 -5.79 13.94 1.08
CA GLY A 66 -4.70 13.04 1.50
C GLY A 66 -3.43 13.23 0.69
N VAL A 67 -3.54 13.41 -0.63
CA VAL A 67 -2.36 13.70 -1.48
C VAL A 67 -1.68 14.99 -1.02
N ARG A 68 -2.42 16.08 -0.80
CA ARG A 68 -1.84 17.33 -0.31
C ARG A 68 -1.18 17.17 1.07
N ALA A 69 -1.85 16.50 2.01
CA ALA A 69 -1.27 16.21 3.32
C ALA A 69 0.02 15.39 3.21
N PHE A 70 0.06 14.43 2.28
CA PHE A 70 1.25 13.62 2.02
C PHE A 70 2.41 14.47 1.56
N TRP A 71 2.21 15.42 0.64
CA TRP A 71 3.25 16.34 0.17
C TRP A 71 3.71 17.34 1.24
N ASN A 72 2.79 17.82 2.06
CA ASN A 72 3.08 18.79 3.13
C ASN A 72 3.65 18.17 4.40
N ASN A 73 3.85 16.84 4.43
CA ASN A 73 4.34 16.11 5.61
C ASN A 73 3.34 16.08 6.80
N ASP A 74 2.06 16.32 6.52
CA ASP A 74 0.95 16.25 7.48
C ASP A 74 0.30 14.86 7.52
N PHE A 75 0.79 13.91 6.71
CA PHE A 75 0.24 12.57 6.59
C PHE A 75 1.03 11.56 7.44
N ASP A 76 0.41 11.06 8.50
CA ASP A 76 0.96 9.92 9.25
C ASP A 76 0.58 8.59 8.57
N GLY A 77 1.56 8.00 7.88
CA GLY A 77 1.39 6.72 7.20
C GLY A 77 1.17 5.51 8.13
N ARG A 78 1.38 5.65 9.44
CA ARG A 78 1.14 4.59 10.45
C ARG A 78 -0.24 4.71 11.09
N ASP A 79 -0.80 5.91 11.11
CA ASP A 79 -2.11 6.23 11.71
C ASP A 79 -2.89 7.16 10.76
N ILE A 80 -3.33 6.59 9.64
CA ILE A 80 -3.90 7.38 8.55
C ILE A 80 -5.29 7.87 8.94
N SER A 81 -5.45 9.20 8.96
CA SER A 81 -6.76 9.81 9.15
C SER A 81 -7.70 9.49 7.99
N GLN A 82 -8.96 9.18 8.30
CA GLN A 82 -9.96 8.74 7.33
C GLN A 82 -10.21 9.78 6.23
N GLU A 83 -10.11 11.07 6.55
CA GLU A 83 -10.31 12.15 5.59
C GLU A 83 -9.23 12.22 4.49
N TYR A 84 -8.10 11.53 4.67
CA TYR A 84 -7.05 11.44 3.66
C TYR A 84 -7.27 10.30 2.66
N LEU A 85 -8.24 9.44 2.93
CA LEU A 85 -8.59 8.32 2.06
C LEU A 85 -9.84 8.67 1.26
N ALA A 86 -9.92 8.14 0.03
CA ALA A 86 -11.12 8.30 -0.79
C ALA A 86 -12.18 7.28 -0.33
N ASP A 87 -13.44 7.72 -0.27
CA ASP A 87 -14.58 6.83 -0.09
C ASP A 87 -14.79 5.95 -1.32
N SER A 88 -15.50 4.83 -1.17
CA SER A 88 -15.69 3.82 -2.24
C SER A 88 -16.33 4.37 -3.54
N PHE A 89 -17.02 5.51 -3.47
CA PHE A 89 -17.65 6.16 -4.62
C PHE A 89 -16.94 7.45 -5.06
N ALA A 90 -15.94 7.90 -4.31
CA ALA A 90 -15.21 9.12 -4.62
C ALA A 90 -14.07 8.85 -5.61
N THR A 91 -13.68 9.89 -6.36
CA THR A 91 -12.51 9.80 -7.24
C THR A 91 -11.23 9.71 -6.40
N ALA A 92 -10.44 8.67 -6.64
CA ALA A 92 -9.14 8.50 -6.02
C ALA A 92 -8.07 9.19 -6.87
N HIS A 93 -7.26 10.03 -6.23
CA HIS A 93 -6.22 10.83 -6.91
C HIS A 93 -4.83 10.18 -6.86
N ALA A 94 -4.63 9.24 -5.94
CA ALA A 94 -3.42 8.44 -5.84
C ALA A 94 -3.70 7.15 -5.06
N LEU A 95 -2.74 6.22 -5.11
CA LEU A 95 -2.73 5.04 -4.25
C LEU A 95 -1.65 5.23 -3.19
N TYR A 96 -1.95 4.87 -1.95
CA TYR A 96 -0.96 4.76 -0.89
C TYR A 96 -0.63 3.30 -0.67
N TRP A 97 0.60 2.91 -1.00
CA TRP A 97 1.16 1.62 -0.64
C TRP A 97 1.44 1.61 0.86
N TRP A 98 0.51 1.05 1.61
CA TRP A 98 0.54 1.18 3.06
C TRP A 98 1.39 0.09 3.72
N VAL A 99 1.13 -1.17 3.38
CA VAL A 99 1.83 -2.28 4.01
C VAL A 99 2.07 -3.42 3.04
N SER A 100 3.25 -4.03 3.14
CA SER A 100 3.52 -5.36 2.59
C SER A 100 4.15 -6.23 3.66
N VAL A 101 3.49 -7.34 3.96
CA VAL A 101 4.02 -8.41 4.81
C VAL A 101 4.50 -9.53 3.90
N ALA A 102 5.72 -10.01 4.14
CA ALA A 102 6.52 -10.91 3.29
C ALA A 102 7.02 -10.28 1.97
N PRO A 103 8.33 -10.23 1.68
CA PRO A 103 8.87 -9.51 0.50
C PRO A 103 8.29 -9.94 -0.85
N GLY A 104 8.03 -11.25 -1.04
CA GLY A 104 7.42 -11.76 -2.26
C GLY A 104 5.97 -11.30 -2.48
N SER A 105 5.33 -10.72 -1.46
CA SER A 105 3.99 -10.18 -1.56
C SER A 105 3.95 -8.84 -2.33
N ALA A 106 5.02 -8.07 -2.23
CA ALA A 106 5.09 -6.76 -2.86
C ALA A 106 5.12 -6.88 -4.38
N LEU A 107 6.03 -7.68 -4.93
CA LEU A 107 6.16 -7.90 -6.38
C LEU A 107 4.87 -8.45 -7.01
N ARG A 108 4.18 -9.35 -6.31
CA ARG A 108 2.94 -9.97 -6.80
C ARG A 108 1.74 -9.01 -6.77
N ALA A 109 1.82 -7.89 -6.06
CA ALA A 109 0.78 -6.87 -6.06
C ALA A 109 0.83 -5.97 -7.29
N LEU A 110 1.98 -5.87 -7.99
CA LEU A 110 2.17 -4.96 -9.12
C LEU A 110 1.13 -5.12 -10.26
N PRO A 111 0.80 -6.33 -10.74
CA PRO A 111 -0.23 -6.47 -11.79
C PRO A 111 -1.61 -6.02 -11.32
N LEU A 112 -1.93 -6.22 -10.04
CA LEU A 112 -3.21 -5.83 -9.45
C LEU A 112 -3.30 -4.32 -9.25
N LEU A 113 -2.19 -3.69 -8.83
CA LEU A 113 -2.05 -2.24 -8.79
C LEU A 113 -2.28 -1.61 -10.17
N ARG A 114 -1.66 -2.18 -11.22
CA ARG A 114 -1.90 -1.75 -12.60
C ARG A 114 -3.38 -1.81 -12.96
N PHE A 115 -4.03 -2.92 -12.61
CA PHE A 115 -5.44 -3.09 -12.86
C PHE A 115 -6.26 -2.04 -12.11
N ALA A 116 -6.05 -1.86 -10.80
CA ALA A 116 -6.77 -0.88 -9.98
C ALA A 116 -6.61 0.56 -10.51
N LEU A 117 -5.38 0.96 -10.87
CA LEU A 117 -5.08 2.28 -11.45
C LEU A 117 -5.69 2.50 -12.84
N SER A 118 -6.14 1.44 -13.50
CA SER A 118 -6.78 1.53 -14.82
C SER A 118 -8.30 1.59 -14.78
N GLN A 119 -8.91 1.41 -13.60
CA GLN A 119 -10.36 1.42 -13.44
C GLN A 119 -10.85 2.81 -12.97
N PRO A 120 -11.96 3.34 -13.51
CA PRO A 120 -12.68 4.45 -12.90
C PRO A 120 -13.13 4.13 -11.46
N PRO A 121 -13.24 5.11 -10.54
CA PRO A 121 -12.97 6.54 -10.71
C PRO A 121 -11.53 6.90 -10.27
N PHE A 122 -10.52 6.27 -10.87
CA PHE A 122 -9.13 6.59 -10.58
C PHE A 122 -8.59 7.62 -11.58
N ASP A 123 -8.25 8.83 -11.10
CA ASP A 123 -7.73 9.94 -11.92
C ASP A 123 -6.19 10.08 -11.82
N GLY A 124 -5.59 9.45 -10.80
CA GLY A 124 -4.15 9.40 -10.64
C GLY A 124 -3.46 8.34 -11.50
N LYS A 125 -2.14 8.44 -11.68
CA LYS A 125 -1.30 7.27 -12.00
C LYS A 125 -0.14 7.12 -11.01
N VAL A 126 -0.29 7.79 -9.87
CA VAL A 126 0.75 7.96 -8.87
C VAL A 126 0.47 7.04 -7.69
N THR A 127 1.51 6.35 -7.24
CA THR A 127 1.51 5.59 -6.00
C THR A 127 2.51 6.20 -5.04
N TYR A 128 2.09 6.47 -3.80
CA TYR A 128 2.94 6.95 -2.72
C TYR A 128 3.20 5.85 -1.71
N ALA A 129 4.31 5.94 -0.97
CA ALA A 129 4.63 5.02 0.11
C ALA A 129 5.48 5.72 1.18
N VAL A 130 5.49 5.18 2.40
CA VAL A 130 6.48 5.56 3.43
C VAL A 130 7.27 4.30 3.80
N ALA A 131 8.60 4.38 3.76
CA ALA A 131 9.44 3.26 4.18
C ALA A 131 9.40 3.11 5.70
N GLY A 132 8.70 2.11 6.22
CA GLY A 132 8.67 1.85 7.68
C GLY A 132 9.98 1.31 8.26
N SER A 133 10.91 0.84 7.43
CA SER A 133 12.20 0.25 7.80
C SER A 133 13.17 0.26 6.61
N ASP A 134 14.46 0.01 6.85
CA ASP A 134 15.47 -0.11 5.78
C ASP A 134 15.16 -1.25 4.79
N ALA A 135 14.54 -2.33 5.27
CA ALA A 135 14.08 -3.40 4.41
C ALA A 135 12.92 -2.94 3.51
N GLY A 136 11.98 -2.17 4.06
CA GLY A 136 10.90 -1.55 3.29
C GLY A 136 11.42 -0.58 2.24
N MET A 137 12.39 0.25 2.61
CA MET A 137 13.09 1.16 1.70
C MET A 137 13.70 0.40 0.51
N ARG A 138 14.50 -0.65 0.78
CA ARG A 138 15.08 -1.49 -0.28
C ARG A 138 13.99 -2.06 -1.19
N ILE A 139 12.89 -2.56 -0.63
CA ILE A 139 11.78 -3.09 -1.43
C ILE A 139 11.19 -2.01 -2.33
N LEU A 140 10.89 -0.82 -1.80
CA LEU A 140 10.32 0.29 -2.57
C LEU A 140 11.26 0.71 -3.72
N THR A 141 12.55 0.86 -3.46
CA THR A 141 13.55 1.15 -4.49
C THR A 141 13.61 0.06 -5.57
N HIS A 142 13.59 -1.22 -5.18
CA HIS A 142 13.59 -2.34 -6.15
C HIS A 142 12.31 -2.39 -6.99
N LEU A 143 11.19 -1.91 -6.44
CA LEU A 143 9.94 -1.78 -7.19
C LEU A 143 9.97 -0.58 -8.15
N GLY A 144 10.95 0.33 -8.06
CA GLY A 144 10.99 1.54 -8.88
C GLY A 144 10.17 2.68 -8.30
N PHE A 145 10.05 2.74 -6.97
CA PHE A 145 9.71 3.99 -6.29
C PHE A 145 10.96 4.87 -6.18
N GLU A 146 10.74 6.17 -6.35
CA GLU A 146 11.73 7.22 -6.18
C GLU A 146 11.54 7.88 -4.80
N PRO A 147 12.61 8.13 -4.04
CA PRO A 147 12.51 8.81 -2.76
C PRO A 147 12.18 10.30 -2.96
N MET A 148 11.32 10.84 -2.10
CA MET A 148 10.96 12.27 -2.05
C MET A 148 11.83 12.96 -1.00
N LEU A 149 13.03 13.37 -1.41
CA LEU A 149 14.03 14.02 -0.55
C LEU A 149 14.43 15.36 -1.16
N ASP A 150 14.65 16.36 -0.32
CA ASP A 150 15.29 17.61 -0.75
C ASP A 150 16.81 17.38 -0.89
N GLU A 151 17.44 16.71 0.08
CA GLU A 151 18.85 16.29 0.06
C GLU A 151 19.07 15.00 0.89
N GLY A 152 20.17 14.29 0.64
CA GLY A 152 20.64 13.14 1.43
C GLY A 152 20.22 11.75 0.92
N GLU A 153 20.56 10.73 1.71
CA GLU A 153 20.24 9.32 1.41
C GLU A 153 18.88 8.93 2.02
N PRO A 154 18.08 8.06 1.36
CA PRO A 154 16.85 7.56 1.93
C PRO A 154 17.07 6.78 3.24
N GLN A 155 16.15 6.95 4.18
CA GLN A 155 16.16 6.28 5.48
C GLN A 155 14.75 5.82 5.88
N ALA A 156 14.64 5.08 6.99
CA ALA A 156 13.33 4.78 7.55
C ALA A 156 12.55 6.08 7.84
N GLY A 157 11.30 6.15 7.36
CA GLY A 157 10.45 7.34 7.39
C GLY A 157 10.49 8.17 6.10
N THR A 158 11.41 7.89 5.16
CA THR A 158 11.43 8.56 3.86
C THR A 158 10.13 8.26 3.08
N ARG A 159 9.56 9.32 2.49
CA ARG A 159 8.43 9.26 1.57
C ARG A 159 8.92 8.86 0.18
N PHE A 160 8.11 8.11 -0.54
CA PHE A 160 8.42 7.58 -1.86
C PHE A 160 7.25 7.84 -2.81
N VAL A 161 7.57 8.03 -4.08
CA VAL A 161 6.60 8.19 -5.17
C VAL A 161 6.94 7.26 -6.32
N SER A 162 5.93 6.73 -6.99
CA SER A 162 6.12 5.98 -8.23
C SER A 162 5.03 6.29 -9.23
N ASN A 163 5.45 6.41 -10.49
CA ASN A 163 4.59 6.56 -11.66
C ASN A 163 4.65 5.30 -12.52
N PHE A 164 4.47 4.13 -11.90
CA PHE A 164 4.57 2.79 -12.51
C PHE A 164 3.98 2.65 -13.92
N PHE A 165 2.95 3.42 -14.25
CA PHE A 165 2.17 3.29 -15.48
C PHE A 165 2.00 4.61 -16.24
N ALA A 166 2.83 5.62 -15.94
CA ALA A 166 2.95 6.77 -16.83
C ALA A 166 3.56 6.30 -18.16
N THR A 167 2.93 6.67 -19.27
CA THR A 167 3.51 6.44 -20.61
C THR A 167 4.85 7.18 -20.70
N PRO A 168 5.91 6.59 -21.27
CA PRO A 168 7.27 7.18 -21.29
C PRO A 168 7.37 8.59 -21.89
N GLU A 169 6.34 9.04 -22.61
CA GLU A 169 6.32 10.33 -23.30
C GLU A 169 6.32 11.56 -22.37
N ARG A 170 6.06 11.42 -21.07
CA ARG A 170 6.09 12.54 -20.10
C ARG A 170 7.33 12.61 -19.21
N GLN A 171 8.32 11.72 -19.39
CA GLN A 171 9.57 11.75 -18.60
C GLN A 171 10.71 12.53 -19.28
N ARG A 172 10.44 13.23 -20.40
CA ARG A 172 11.42 14.04 -21.15
C ARG A 172 10.96 15.47 -21.44
N ALA A 173 10.11 16.05 -20.59
CA ALA A 173 9.70 17.46 -20.67
C ALA A 173 10.23 18.22 -19.47
#